data_AF-A0A7C2RZV3-F1
#
_entry.id   AF-A0A7C2RZV3-F1
#
_cell.length_a   1.000
_cell.length_b   1.000
_cell.length_c   1.000
_cell.angle_alpha   90.00
_cell.angle_beta   90.00
_cell.angle_gamma   90.00
#
_symmetry.space_group_name_H-M   'P 1'
#
loop_
_entity.id
_entity.type
_entity.pdbx_description
1 polymer ?
#
loop_
_entity_poly.entity_id
_entity_poly.type
_entity_poly.pdbx_seq_one_letter_code
_entity_poly.pdbx_strand_id
1 'polypeptide(L)'
;TAGVLRKSCIESAGGWQHDTLTEDLDLSYRAQLKGWKFVYLKDWAVDAELPVDMNAFKSQQHRWAKGAIQTAIKILPQILSAKELPLSIKVEACFHLLGNFAYVLLLILLSLMLPISYFWHSFGWEKVVFFNLFIVSACTLSVIRFYVLTTREVHGREWTKYLKYVPLSIALGTGIAINNSKAVFEAILGKKSEFKRTPKFAVTSKGDNWRTRSYTSSKEITSLIELTVGILFVLQTAYGAFIGYIGWIPFLLLIQFGFIYTGLLSIIHGSQRQAAKVNSFISKPVLQKEIKNL
;
A
#
# COMPACT_ATOMS: atom_id res chain seq x y z
N THR A 1 -11.29 7.14 -2.85
CA THR A 1 -11.42 7.82 -4.14
C THR A 1 -12.35 9.00 -3.98
N ALA A 2 -11.97 10.18 -4.47
CA ALA A 2 -12.80 11.39 -4.45
C ALA A 2 -13.04 11.81 -5.92
N GLY A 3 -13.95 11.11 -6.59
CA GLY A 3 -14.25 11.32 -8.01
C GLY A 3 -15.74 11.50 -8.23
N VAL A 4 -16.08 12.31 -9.24
CA VAL A 4 -17.47 12.50 -9.70
C VAL A 4 -17.55 11.97 -11.12
N LEU A 5 -18.49 11.06 -11.37
CA LEU A 5 -18.74 10.48 -12.68
C LEU A 5 -20.11 10.88 -13.19
N ARG A 6 -20.22 11.16 -14.49
CA ARG A 6 -21.53 11.34 -15.15
C ARG A 6 -22.28 10.01 -15.11
N LYS A 7 -23.59 10.07 -14.83
CA LYS A 7 -24.46 8.87 -14.87
C LYS A 7 -24.32 8.12 -16.21
N SER A 8 -24.34 8.84 -17.33
CA SER A 8 -24.16 8.27 -18.67
C SER A 8 -22.80 7.59 -18.89
N CYS A 9 -21.74 8.02 -18.19
CA CYS A 9 -20.44 7.36 -18.20
C CYS A 9 -20.52 5.99 -17.51
N ILE A 10 -21.19 5.92 -16.36
CA ILE A 10 -21.36 4.67 -15.63
C ILE A 10 -22.18 3.68 -16.45
N GLU A 11 -23.30 4.14 -17.04
CA GLU A 11 -24.18 3.31 -17.86
C GLU A 11 -23.48 2.79 -19.12
N SER A 12 -22.82 3.66 -19.88
CA SER A 12 -22.12 3.27 -21.11
C SER A 12 -20.90 2.37 -20.88
N ALA A 13 -20.27 2.45 -19.70
CA ALA A 13 -19.18 1.56 -19.32
C ALA A 13 -19.66 0.16 -18.89
N GLY A 14 -20.97 -0.08 -18.78
CA GLY A 14 -21.54 -1.35 -18.35
C GLY A 14 -21.79 -1.44 -16.83
N GLY A 15 -21.95 -0.30 -16.16
CA GLY A 15 -22.32 -0.22 -14.75
C GLY A 15 -21.21 -0.62 -13.76
N TRP A 16 -21.59 -0.75 -12.50
CA TRP A 16 -20.75 -1.27 -11.43
C TRP A 16 -20.69 -2.80 -11.49
N GLN A 17 -19.48 -3.35 -11.40
CA GLN A 17 -19.25 -4.80 -11.42
C GLN A 17 -18.57 -5.23 -10.12
N HIS A 18 -18.99 -6.38 -9.57
CA HIS A 18 -18.63 -6.84 -8.23
C HIS A 18 -17.57 -7.96 -8.25
N ASP A 19 -17.02 -8.27 -9.41
CA ASP A 19 -16.04 -9.32 -9.66
C ASP A 19 -14.61 -8.91 -9.27
N THR A 20 -14.38 -7.61 -9.01
CA THR A 20 -13.12 -7.06 -8.48
C THR A 20 -13.36 -6.33 -7.17
N LEU A 21 -12.39 -6.35 -6.26
CA LEU A 21 -12.46 -5.61 -4.98
C LEU A 21 -12.23 -4.09 -5.12
N THR A 22 -11.88 -3.63 -6.31
CA THR A 22 -11.65 -2.23 -6.69
C THR A 22 -12.55 -1.90 -7.87
N GLU A 23 -13.86 -1.90 -7.61
CA GLU A 23 -14.90 -1.66 -8.62
C GLU A 23 -14.77 -0.27 -9.27
N ASP A 24 -14.19 0.70 -8.56
CA ASP A 24 -13.91 2.05 -9.04
C ASP A 24 -12.78 2.08 -10.07
N LEU A 25 -11.69 1.34 -9.83
CA LEU A 25 -10.58 1.18 -10.76
C LEU A 25 -11.03 0.44 -12.02
N ASP A 26 -11.78 -0.65 -11.87
CA ASP A 26 -12.35 -1.42 -12.98
C ASP A 26 -13.26 -0.55 -13.86
N LEU A 27 -14.20 0.19 -13.23
CA LEU A 27 -15.09 1.10 -13.95
C LEU A 27 -14.32 2.19 -14.70
N SER A 28 -13.27 2.75 -14.08
CA SER A 28 -12.48 3.82 -14.67
C SER A 28 -11.81 3.36 -15.98
N TYR A 29 -11.17 2.19 -15.98
CA TYR A 29 -10.56 1.67 -17.21
C TYR A 29 -11.58 1.28 -18.28
N ARG A 30 -12.71 0.66 -17.90
CA ARG A 30 -13.79 0.36 -18.86
C ARG A 30 -14.33 1.63 -19.51
N ALA A 31 -14.50 2.70 -18.72
CA ALA A 31 -14.91 3.99 -19.25
C ALA A 31 -13.87 4.57 -20.22
N GLN A 32 -12.57 4.52 -19.88
CA GLN A 32 -11.50 4.98 -20.77
C GLN A 32 -11.45 4.19 -22.09
N LEU A 33 -11.65 2.88 -22.06
CA LEU A 33 -11.75 2.03 -23.26
C LEU A 33 -12.96 2.39 -24.13
N LYS A 34 -13.99 3.04 -23.58
CA LYS A 34 -15.12 3.61 -24.32
C LYS A 34 -14.90 5.06 -24.77
N GLY A 35 -13.69 5.60 -24.59
CA GLY A 35 -13.33 6.96 -25.01
C GLY A 35 -13.65 8.05 -23.99
N TRP A 36 -14.11 7.71 -22.78
CA TRP A 36 -14.30 8.70 -21.72
C TRP A 36 -12.97 9.27 -21.26
N LYS A 37 -12.94 10.59 -21.05
CA LYS A 37 -11.76 11.32 -20.56
C LYS A 37 -11.95 11.70 -19.11
N PHE A 38 -10.92 11.47 -18.31
CA PHE A 38 -10.87 11.84 -16.90
C PHE A 38 -10.04 13.11 -16.75
N VAL A 39 -10.50 14.04 -15.91
CA VAL A 39 -9.81 15.29 -15.58
C VAL A 39 -9.37 15.20 -14.12
N TYR A 40 -8.06 15.33 -13.89
CA TYR A 40 -7.49 15.35 -12.55
C TYR A 40 -7.34 16.79 -12.06
N LEU A 41 -8.04 17.14 -10.98
CA LEU A 41 -7.97 18.46 -10.35
C LEU A 41 -6.95 18.44 -9.22
N LYS A 42 -5.68 18.68 -9.56
CA LYS A 42 -4.55 18.59 -8.61
C LYS A 42 -4.66 19.57 -7.42
N ASP A 43 -5.25 20.74 -7.64
CA ASP A 43 -5.31 21.83 -6.65
C ASP A 43 -6.53 21.68 -5.71
N TRP A 44 -7.36 20.65 -5.90
CA TRP A 44 -8.56 20.38 -5.10
C TRP A 44 -8.35 19.14 -4.24
N ALA A 45 -7.91 19.36 -3.00
CA ALA A 45 -7.72 18.29 -2.04
C ALA A 45 -9.03 17.94 -1.31
N VAL A 46 -9.23 16.65 -1.05
CA VAL A 46 -10.30 16.14 -0.21
C VAL A 46 -9.67 15.33 0.91
N ASP A 47 -9.85 15.79 2.15
CA ASP A 47 -9.32 15.11 3.31
C ASP A 47 -9.98 13.74 3.49
N ALA A 48 -9.14 12.72 3.71
CA ALA A 48 -9.60 11.35 3.90
C ALA A 48 -9.10 10.80 5.23
N GLU A 49 -10.00 10.17 5.98
CA GLU A 49 -9.63 9.50 7.23
C GLU A 49 -8.76 8.27 6.95
N LEU A 50 -7.55 8.25 7.52
CA LEU A 50 -6.66 7.10 7.52
C LEU A 50 -6.97 6.14 8.67
N PRO A 51 -6.82 4.81 8.48
CA PRO A 51 -6.98 3.86 9.57
C PRO A 51 -5.91 4.08 10.66
N VAL A 52 -6.36 4.33 11.89
CA VAL A 52 -5.49 4.45 13.07
C VAL A 52 -4.99 3.10 13.58
N ASP A 53 -5.73 2.03 13.26
CA ASP A 53 -5.36 0.64 13.57
C ASP A 53 -4.52 0.01 12.44
N MET A 54 -3.44 -0.67 12.83
CA MET A 54 -2.51 -1.32 11.90
C MET A 54 -3.17 -2.48 11.15
N ASN A 55 -4.04 -3.26 11.81
CA ASN A 55 -4.73 -4.37 11.14
C ASN A 55 -5.76 -3.86 10.12
N ALA A 56 -6.47 -2.78 10.44
CA ALA A 56 -7.38 -2.08 9.54
C ALA A 56 -6.63 -1.49 8.35
N PHE A 57 -5.48 -0.85 8.58
CA PHE A 57 -4.59 -0.35 7.53
C PHE A 57 -4.13 -1.47 6.60
N LYS A 58 -3.55 -2.55 7.14
CA LYS A 58 -3.12 -3.72 6.35
C LYS A 58 -4.27 -4.38 5.60
N SER A 59 -5.46 -4.45 6.20
CA SER A 59 -6.63 -5.03 5.53
C SER A 59 -7.10 -4.15 4.37
N GLN A 60 -7.00 -2.82 4.50
CA GLN A 60 -7.28 -1.88 3.41
C GLN A 60 -6.25 -2.03 2.28
N GLN A 61 -4.95 -2.00 2.60
CA GLN A 61 -3.87 -2.19 1.64
C GLN A 61 -3.98 -3.53 0.90
N HIS A 62 -4.32 -4.60 1.63
CA HIS A 62 -4.57 -5.92 1.04
C HIS A 62 -5.73 -5.90 0.04
N ARG A 63 -6.86 -5.25 0.37
CA ARG A 63 -7.99 -5.13 -0.57
C ARG A 63 -7.59 -4.35 -1.82
N TRP A 64 -6.88 -3.24 -1.68
CA TRP A 64 -6.42 -2.44 -2.82
C TRP A 64 -5.46 -3.22 -3.71
N ALA A 65 -4.47 -3.90 -3.12
CA ALA A 65 -3.52 -4.71 -3.88
C ALA A 65 -4.21 -5.87 -4.61
N LYS A 66 -5.08 -6.62 -3.91
CA LYS A 66 -5.83 -7.73 -4.50
C LYS A 66 -6.76 -7.26 -5.62
N GLY A 67 -7.52 -6.20 -5.37
CA GLY A 67 -8.45 -5.62 -6.35
C GLY A 67 -7.72 -5.13 -7.60
N ALA A 68 -6.61 -4.42 -7.45
CA ALA A 68 -5.81 -3.95 -8.58
C ALA A 68 -5.33 -5.10 -9.48
N ILE A 69 -4.86 -6.21 -8.89
CA ILE A 69 -4.45 -7.40 -9.68
C ILE A 69 -5.66 -8.10 -10.32
N GLN A 70 -6.81 -8.18 -9.64
CA GLN A 70 -8.05 -8.69 -10.26
C GLN A 70 -8.46 -7.84 -11.47
N THR A 71 -8.42 -6.52 -11.33
CA THR A 71 -8.67 -5.58 -12.45
C THR A 71 -7.62 -5.75 -13.55
N ALA A 72 -6.35 -5.96 -13.21
CA ALA A 72 -5.30 -6.25 -14.18
C ALA A 72 -5.62 -7.50 -15.00
N ILE A 73 -5.95 -8.61 -14.35
CA ILE A 73 -6.29 -9.88 -15.02
C ILE A 73 -7.48 -9.69 -15.97
N LYS A 74 -8.49 -8.93 -15.55
CA LYS A 74 -9.73 -8.70 -16.31
C LYS A 74 -9.55 -7.74 -17.50
N ILE A 75 -8.85 -6.63 -17.29
CA ILE A 75 -8.86 -5.47 -18.18
C ILE A 75 -7.58 -5.34 -19.01
N LEU A 76 -6.42 -5.73 -18.46
CA LEU A 76 -5.15 -5.55 -19.15
C LEU A 76 -5.08 -6.24 -20.52
N PRO A 77 -5.61 -7.47 -20.72
CA PRO A 77 -5.65 -8.09 -22.05
C PRO A 77 -6.41 -7.26 -23.09
N GLN A 78 -7.48 -6.59 -22.68
CA GLN A 78 -8.29 -5.72 -23.54
C GLN A 78 -7.51 -4.45 -23.92
N ILE A 79 -6.79 -3.85 -22.97
CA ILE A 79 -5.94 -2.69 -23.24
C ILE A 79 -4.80 -3.05 -24.20
N LEU A 80 -4.14 -4.18 -23.98
CA LEU A 80 -3.00 -4.61 -24.80
C LEU A 80 -3.42 -4.96 -26.23
N SER A 81 -4.59 -5.56 -26.40
CA SER A 81 -5.15 -5.93 -27.71
C SER A 81 -5.79 -4.75 -28.47
N ALA A 82 -6.12 -3.64 -27.80
CA ALA A 82 -6.70 -2.47 -28.45
C ALA A 82 -5.71 -1.83 -29.44
N LYS A 83 -6.03 -1.87 -30.74
CA LYS A 83 -5.17 -1.32 -31.81
C LYS A 83 -5.12 0.20 -31.81
N GLU A 84 -6.20 0.84 -31.39
CA GLU A 84 -6.34 2.31 -31.36
C GLU A 84 -5.54 2.99 -30.24
N LEU A 85 -5.04 2.21 -29.25
CA LEU A 85 -4.32 2.78 -28.11
C LEU A 85 -2.81 2.89 -28.40
N PRO A 86 -2.19 4.06 -28.14
CA PRO A 86 -0.74 4.22 -28.22
C PRO A 86 0.01 3.28 -27.27
N LEU A 87 1.22 2.87 -27.67
CA LEU A 87 2.07 2.00 -26.85
C LEU A 87 2.37 2.61 -25.47
N SER A 88 2.54 3.94 -25.38
CA SER A 88 2.78 4.64 -24.11
C SER A 88 1.66 4.41 -23.10
N ILE A 89 0.39 4.48 -23.54
CA ILE A 89 -0.78 4.24 -22.69
C ILE A 89 -0.84 2.77 -22.25
N LYS A 90 -0.48 1.83 -23.13
CA LYS A 90 -0.40 0.42 -22.78
C LYS A 90 0.66 0.16 -21.71
N VAL A 91 1.83 0.76 -21.86
CA VAL A 91 2.93 0.66 -20.89
C VAL A 91 2.52 1.27 -19.55
N GLU A 92 1.93 2.48 -19.56
CA GLU A 92 1.42 3.12 -18.34
C GLU A 92 0.37 2.25 -17.63
N ALA A 93 -0.58 1.67 -18.37
CA ALA A 93 -1.57 0.77 -17.83
C ALA A 93 -0.94 -0.49 -17.20
N CYS A 94 0.08 -1.07 -17.83
CA CYS A 94 0.86 -2.17 -17.24
C CYS A 94 1.50 -1.76 -15.92
N PHE A 95 2.24 -0.64 -15.89
CA PHE A 95 2.90 -0.18 -14.67
C PHE A 95 1.91 0.12 -13.54
N HIS A 96 0.77 0.74 -13.87
CA HIS A 96 -0.26 1.06 -12.88
C HIS A 96 -0.95 -0.20 -12.34
N LEU A 97 -1.50 -1.05 -13.21
CA LEU A 97 -2.27 -2.24 -12.82
C LEU A 97 -1.40 -3.33 -12.19
N LEU A 98 -0.17 -3.50 -12.66
CA LEU A 98 0.77 -4.51 -12.14
C LEU A 98 1.67 -3.96 -11.02
N GLY A 99 1.54 -2.69 -10.63
CA GLY A 99 2.43 -2.05 -9.65
C GLY A 99 2.53 -2.79 -8.31
N ASN A 100 1.48 -3.50 -7.90
CA ASN A 100 1.48 -4.30 -6.66
C ASN A 100 2.41 -5.53 -6.71
N PHE A 101 2.86 -5.98 -7.89
CA PHE A 101 3.93 -6.98 -7.99
C PHE A 101 5.27 -6.49 -7.42
N ALA A 102 5.47 -5.18 -7.28
CA ALA A 102 6.66 -4.61 -6.65
C ALA A 102 6.87 -5.17 -5.22
N TYR A 103 5.80 -5.48 -4.48
CA TYR A 103 5.92 -6.12 -3.16
C TYR A 103 6.46 -7.55 -3.25
N VAL A 104 6.06 -8.31 -4.27
CA VAL A 104 6.56 -9.68 -4.50
C VAL A 104 8.03 -9.64 -4.89
N LEU A 105 8.38 -8.75 -5.84
CA LEU A 105 9.75 -8.54 -6.27
C LEU A 105 10.64 -8.04 -5.12
N LEU A 106 10.12 -7.17 -4.25
CA LEU A 106 10.81 -6.73 -3.04
C LEU A 106 11.10 -7.92 -2.13
N LEU A 107 10.13 -8.79 -1.83
CA LEU A 107 10.37 -9.96 -0.99
C LEU A 107 11.39 -10.94 -1.59
N ILE A 108 11.38 -11.11 -2.92
CA ILE A 108 12.39 -11.91 -3.62
C ILE A 108 13.77 -11.26 -3.44
N LEU A 109 13.89 -9.96 -3.71
CA LEU A 109 15.14 -9.20 -3.52
C LEU A 109 15.66 -9.38 -2.09
N LEU A 110 14.81 -9.12 -1.09
CA LEU A 110 15.13 -9.24 0.33
C LEU A 110 15.56 -10.67 0.72
N SER A 111 14.92 -11.69 0.16
CA SER A 111 15.29 -13.10 0.40
C SER A 111 16.64 -13.46 -0.24
N LEU A 112 16.97 -12.86 -1.39
CA LEU A 112 18.24 -13.05 -2.07
C LEU A 112 19.40 -12.28 -1.43
N MET A 113 19.12 -11.18 -0.73
CA MET A 113 20.17 -10.39 -0.04
C MET A 113 20.94 -11.22 0.99
N LEU A 114 20.27 -12.12 1.72
CA LEU A 114 20.91 -12.99 2.71
C LEU A 114 21.99 -13.91 2.10
N PRO A 115 21.68 -14.82 1.14
CA PRO A 115 22.69 -15.69 0.53
C PRO A 115 23.71 -14.90 -0.28
N ILE A 116 23.33 -13.82 -0.97
CA ILE A 116 24.27 -13.01 -1.74
C ILE A 116 25.35 -12.41 -0.82
N SER A 117 24.99 -11.98 0.40
CA SER A 117 25.97 -11.44 1.36
C SER A 117 27.06 -12.43 1.78
N TYR A 118 26.73 -13.73 1.79
CA TYR A 118 27.71 -14.79 2.07
C TYR A 118 28.72 -14.93 0.91
N PHE A 119 28.23 -14.87 -0.32
CA PHE A 119 29.09 -15.01 -1.51
C PHE A 119 29.86 -13.74 -1.89
N TRP A 120 29.65 -12.60 -1.24
CA TRP A 120 30.33 -11.34 -1.57
C TRP A 120 31.86 -11.44 -1.56
N HIS A 121 32.42 -12.25 -0.67
CA HIS A 121 33.86 -12.49 -0.59
C HIS A 121 34.42 -13.18 -1.85
N SER A 122 33.58 -13.88 -2.63
CA SER A 122 33.98 -14.60 -3.83
C SER A 122 33.99 -13.73 -5.10
N PHE A 123 33.32 -12.58 -5.12
CA PHE A 123 33.10 -11.77 -6.33
C PHE A 123 34.05 -10.58 -6.51
N GLY A 124 34.84 -10.24 -5.49
CA GLY A 124 35.62 -8.99 -5.43
C GLY A 124 34.77 -7.82 -4.93
N TRP A 125 35.32 -7.02 -4.02
CA TRP A 125 34.59 -5.97 -3.32
C TRP A 125 34.08 -4.88 -4.27
N GLU A 126 34.82 -4.59 -5.34
CA GLU A 126 34.53 -3.56 -6.32
C GLU A 126 33.27 -3.87 -7.14
N LYS A 127 33.10 -5.12 -7.58
CA LYS A 127 31.92 -5.56 -8.33
C LYS A 127 30.68 -5.58 -7.46
N VAL A 128 30.86 -6.05 -6.22
CA VAL A 128 29.81 -6.05 -5.20
C VAL A 128 29.34 -4.61 -4.98
N VAL A 129 30.24 -3.66 -4.72
CA VAL A 129 29.90 -2.24 -4.51
C VAL A 129 29.23 -1.61 -5.74
N PHE A 130 29.73 -1.84 -6.96
CA PHE A 130 29.14 -1.26 -8.17
C PHE A 130 27.71 -1.76 -8.43
N PHE A 131 27.50 -3.08 -8.36
CA PHE A 131 26.18 -3.70 -8.51
C PHE A 131 25.18 -3.18 -7.47
N ASN A 132 25.67 -3.07 -6.23
CA ASN A 132 24.95 -2.55 -5.08
C ASN A 132 24.54 -1.08 -5.25
N LEU A 133 25.47 -0.22 -5.64
CA LEU A 133 25.21 1.19 -5.91
C LEU A 133 24.20 1.35 -7.05
N PHE A 134 24.29 0.53 -8.10
CA PHE A 134 23.33 0.55 -9.20
C PHE A 134 21.91 0.22 -8.72
N ILE A 135 21.74 -0.88 -7.97
CA ILE A 135 20.41 -1.29 -7.46
C ILE A 135 19.84 -0.24 -6.50
N VAL A 136 20.64 0.26 -5.55
CA VAL A 136 20.19 1.29 -4.61
C VAL A 136 19.81 2.56 -5.36
N SER A 137 20.60 2.97 -6.35
CA SER A 137 20.34 4.18 -7.12
C SER A 137 19.09 4.04 -7.98
N ALA A 138 18.92 2.92 -8.69
CA ALA A 138 17.78 2.69 -9.57
C ALA A 138 16.46 2.52 -8.79
N CYS A 139 16.49 1.77 -7.68
CA CYS A 139 15.28 1.38 -6.96
C CYS A 139 14.95 2.29 -5.77
N THR A 140 15.94 2.80 -5.04
CA THR A 140 15.70 3.56 -3.80
C THR A 140 15.60 5.06 -4.06
N LEU A 141 16.44 5.62 -4.96
CA LEU A 141 16.37 7.07 -5.26
C LEU A 141 15.07 7.45 -5.94
N SER A 142 14.49 6.58 -6.76
CA SER A 142 13.19 6.81 -7.39
C SER A 142 12.07 6.93 -6.35
N VAL A 143 12.04 6.03 -5.37
CA VAL A 143 11.08 6.05 -4.25
C VAL A 143 11.31 7.25 -3.34
N ILE A 144 12.56 7.56 -2.98
CA ILE A 144 12.90 8.75 -2.20
C ILE A 144 12.44 10.01 -2.94
N ARG A 145 12.77 10.13 -4.23
CA ARG A 145 12.36 11.28 -5.06
C ARG A 145 10.85 11.42 -5.10
N PHE A 146 10.11 10.32 -5.26
CA PHE A 146 8.65 10.34 -5.23
C PHE A 146 8.11 10.93 -3.90
N TYR A 147 8.58 10.43 -2.75
CA TYR A 147 8.13 10.94 -1.45
C TYR A 147 8.58 12.37 -1.15
N VAL A 148 9.79 12.76 -1.56
CA VAL A 148 10.28 14.13 -1.42
C VAL A 148 9.45 15.10 -2.27
N LEU A 149 9.13 14.74 -3.51
CA LEU A 149 8.28 15.57 -4.35
C LEU A 149 6.86 15.66 -3.80
N THR A 150 6.32 14.55 -3.28
CA THR A 150 4.99 14.52 -2.66
C THR A 150 4.94 15.41 -1.41
N THR A 151 5.93 15.33 -0.53
CA THR A 151 5.99 16.20 0.67
C THR A 151 6.15 17.67 0.30
N ARG A 152 6.90 17.98 -0.77
CA ARG A 152 7.03 19.34 -1.30
C ARG A 152 5.70 19.88 -1.85
N GLU A 153 4.97 19.07 -2.60
CA GLU A 153 3.68 19.48 -3.17
C GLU A 153 2.63 19.69 -2.08
N VAL A 154 2.55 18.78 -1.10
CA VAL A 154 1.53 18.82 -0.04
C VAL A 154 1.82 19.90 1.01
N HIS A 155 3.08 20.11 1.39
CA HIS A 155 3.45 20.99 2.51
C HIS A 155 4.08 22.32 2.08
N GLY A 156 4.21 22.57 0.76
CA GLY A 156 4.70 23.83 0.22
C GLY A 156 6.06 24.23 0.81
N ARG A 157 6.14 25.41 1.45
CA ARG A 157 7.39 25.95 2.01
C ARG A 157 7.91 25.17 3.23
N GLU A 158 7.06 24.43 3.94
CA GLU A 158 7.42 23.74 5.17
C GLU A 158 7.85 22.28 4.95
N TRP A 159 7.97 21.85 3.69
CA TRP A 159 8.27 20.46 3.29
C TRP A 159 9.49 19.84 3.98
N THR A 160 10.52 20.64 4.28
CA THR A 160 11.74 20.17 4.95
C THR A 160 11.45 19.60 6.35
N LYS A 161 10.43 20.10 7.06
CA LYS A 161 10.00 19.58 8.38
C LYS A 161 9.44 18.15 8.28
N TYR A 162 8.96 17.77 7.10
CA TYR A 162 8.31 16.49 6.84
C TYR A 162 9.26 15.45 6.23
N LEU A 163 10.51 15.82 5.91
CA LEU A 163 11.51 14.89 5.36
C LEU A 163 11.79 13.70 6.29
N LYS A 164 11.67 13.90 7.61
CA LYS A 164 11.80 12.81 8.60
C LYS A 164 10.79 11.67 8.41
N TYR A 165 9.66 11.92 7.73
CA TYR A 165 8.65 10.91 7.45
C TYR A 165 9.00 10.06 6.22
N VAL A 166 9.85 10.53 5.30
CA VAL A 166 10.25 9.77 4.11
C VAL A 166 10.84 8.39 4.46
N PRO A 167 11.86 8.27 5.33
CA PRO A 167 12.37 6.95 5.73
C PRO A 167 11.32 6.09 6.45
N LEU A 168 10.42 6.71 7.24
CA LEU A 168 9.34 6.00 7.92
C LEU A 168 8.29 5.46 6.94
N SER A 169 7.98 6.21 5.87
CA SER A 169 7.07 5.78 4.81
C SER A 169 7.66 4.63 3.99
N ILE A 170 8.96 4.67 3.70
CA ILE A 170 9.67 3.56 3.04
C ILE A 170 9.63 2.31 3.92
N ALA A 171 9.96 2.46 5.21
CA ALA A 171 9.92 1.36 6.16
C ALA A 171 8.51 0.76 6.29
N LEU A 172 7.47 1.60 6.42
CA LEU A 172 6.08 1.13 6.48
C LEU A 172 5.67 0.39 5.18
N GLY A 173 6.06 0.91 4.01
CA GLY A 173 5.83 0.27 2.72
C GLY A 173 6.48 -1.11 2.64
N THR A 174 7.72 -1.24 3.11
CA THR A 174 8.42 -2.53 3.22
C THR A 174 7.72 -3.46 4.21
N GLY A 175 7.29 -2.94 5.37
CA GLY A 175 6.67 -3.73 6.43
C GLY A 175 5.35 -4.40 6.02
N ILE A 176 4.57 -3.78 5.12
CA ILE A 176 3.34 -4.37 4.58
C ILE A 176 3.56 -5.31 3.38
N ALA A 177 4.81 -5.53 2.94
CA ALA A 177 5.11 -6.30 1.74
C ALA A 177 4.58 -7.74 1.81
N ILE A 178 4.68 -8.42 2.95
CA ILE A 178 4.13 -9.78 3.12
C ILE A 178 2.61 -9.78 2.93
N ASN A 179 1.91 -8.83 3.55
CA ASN A 179 0.47 -8.71 3.48
C ASN A 179 -0.03 -8.42 2.05
N ASN A 180 0.69 -7.59 1.30
CA ASN A 180 0.32 -7.21 -0.07
C ASN A 180 0.74 -8.27 -1.09
N SER A 181 1.90 -8.91 -0.92
CA SER A 181 2.31 -10.07 -1.75
C SER A 181 1.32 -11.23 -1.62
N LYS A 182 0.83 -11.51 -0.40
CA LYS A 182 -0.28 -12.46 -0.22
C LYS A 182 -1.51 -12.07 -1.03
N ALA A 183 -1.84 -10.77 -1.09
CA ALA A 183 -2.98 -10.26 -1.86
C ALA A 183 -2.82 -10.51 -3.37
N VAL A 184 -1.61 -10.30 -3.90
CA VAL A 184 -1.27 -10.58 -5.30
C VAL A 184 -1.46 -12.07 -5.62
N PHE A 185 -0.91 -12.97 -4.81
CA PHE A 185 -1.07 -14.41 -5.03
C PHE A 185 -2.53 -14.85 -4.91
N GLU A 186 -3.28 -14.34 -3.93
CA GLU A 186 -4.70 -14.65 -3.81
C GLU A 186 -5.54 -14.17 -5.00
N ALA A 187 -5.17 -13.05 -5.63
CA ALA A 187 -5.81 -12.57 -6.85
C ALA A 187 -5.53 -13.50 -8.03
N ILE A 188 -4.27 -13.89 -8.25
CA ILE A 188 -3.85 -14.79 -9.32
C ILE A 188 -4.53 -16.17 -9.18
N LEU A 189 -4.62 -16.67 -7.95
CA LEU A 189 -5.30 -17.95 -7.65
C LEU A 189 -6.82 -17.87 -7.68
N GLY A 190 -7.41 -16.70 -7.99
CA GLY A 190 -8.86 -16.55 -8.10
C GLY A 190 -9.62 -16.71 -6.77
N LYS A 191 -8.94 -16.54 -5.62
CA LYS A 191 -9.56 -16.74 -4.31
C LYS A 191 -10.60 -15.65 -4.04
N LYS A 192 -11.88 -16.02 -4.00
CA LYS A 192 -12.98 -15.11 -3.64
C LYS A 192 -12.80 -14.58 -2.21
N SER A 193 -13.05 -13.30 -2.00
CA SER A 193 -12.97 -12.67 -0.69
C SER A 193 -14.04 -11.62 -0.55
N GLU A 194 -14.65 -11.57 0.63
CA GLU A 194 -15.67 -10.58 0.94
C GLU A 194 -15.04 -9.20 1.13
N PHE A 195 -15.78 -8.16 0.74
CA PHE A 195 -15.40 -6.78 1.01
C PHE A 195 -15.57 -6.47 2.50
N LYS A 196 -14.52 -6.68 3.28
CA LYS A 196 -14.49 -6.27 4.69
C LYS A 196 -14.27 -4.76 4.77
N ARG A 197 -15.29 -4.02 5.23
CA ARG A 197 -15.23 -2.56 5.41
C ARG A 197 -14.10 -2.20 6.37
N THR A 198 -13.34 -1.16 6.00
CA THR A 198 -12.33 -0.58 6.90
C THR A 198 -13.05 0.25 7.95
N PRO A 199 -12.83 0.01 9.25
CA PRO A 199 -13.40 0.82 10.31
C PRO A 199 -13.00 2.30 10.14
N LYS A 200 -13.98 3.18 10.35
CA LYS A 200 -13.84 4.63 10.37
C LYS A 200 -14.20 5.08 11.78
N PHE A 201 -13.23 5.65 12.49
CA PHE A 201 -13.34 6.01 13.90
C PHE A 201 -13.57 7.51 14.10
N ALA A 202 -13.45 8.31 13.04
CA ALA A 202 -13.54 9.76 13.08
C ALA A 202 -12.66 10.38 14.17
N VAL A 203 -11.42 9.88 14.28
CA VAL A 203 -10.43 10.38 15.24
C VAL A 203 -9.97 11.75 14.77
N THR A 204 -10.33 12.78 15.53
CA THR A 204 -10.01 14.19 15.26
C THR A 204 -9.05 14.77 16.32
N SER A 205 -9.03 14.18 17.52
CA SER A 205 -8.21 14.63 18.64
C SER A 205 -7.31 13.53 19.20
N LYS A 206 -6.22 13.91 19.88
CA LYS A 206 -5.31 12.95 20.55
C LYS A 206 -5.98 12.16 21.69
N GLY A 207 -7.13 12.62 22.19
CA GLY A 207 -7.88 11.98 23.28
C GLY A 207 -8.92 10.95 22.83
N ASP A 208 -9.17 10.82 21.53
CA ASP A 208 -10.25 9.97 21.03
C ASP A 208 -9.91 8.48 21.20
N ASN A 209 -10.76 7.75 21.93
CA ASN A 209 -10.54 6.33 22.21
C ASN A 209 -11.05 5.44 21.07
N TRP A 210 -10.16 5.13 20.13
CA TRP A 210 -10.44 4.19 19.03
C TRP A 210 -10.21 2.72 19.42
N ARG A 211 -9.44 2.46 20.48
CA ARG A 211 -8.99 1.12 20.87
C ARG A 211 -10.12 0.21 21.36
N THR A 212 -11.19 0.78 21.91
CA THR A 212 -12.36 0.01 22.40
C THR A 212 -13.38 -0.35 21.33
N ARG A 213 -13.20 0.09 20.07
CA ARG A 213 -14.21 0.00 19.00
C ARG A 213 -13.84 -0.96 17.85
N SER A 214 -12.86 -1.84 18.03
CA SER A 214 -12.31 -2.64 16.91
C SER A 214 -13.15 -3.87 16.55
N TYR A 215 -13.50 -3.97 15.26
CA TYR A 215 -14.30 -5.04 14.64
C TYR A 215 -13.48 -5.98 13.72
N THR A 216 -12.15 -6.04 13.84
CA THR A 216 -11.32 -6.79 12.86
C THR A 216 -10.64 -8.05 13.43
N SER A 217 -10.96 -9.20 12.82
CA SER A 217 -10.31 -10.51 13.02
C SER A 217 -8.80 -10.46 12.74
N SER A 218 -8.03 -11.25 13.49
CA SER A 218 -6.58 -11.22 13.48
C SER A 218 -6.00 -11.81 12.21
N LYS A 219 -5.02 -11.11 11.63
CA LYS A 219 -4.01 -11.73 10.77
C LYS A 219 -2.77 -12.08 11.60
N GLU A 220 -2.97 -12.86 12.67
CA GLU A 220 -1.90 -13.21 13.63
C GLU A 220 -0.74 -13.90 12.93
N ILE A 221 -1.01 -14.91 12.10
CA ILE A 221 0.04 -15.63 11.35
C ILE A 221 0.85 -14.67 10.46
N THR A 222 0.20 -13.78 9.70
CA THR A 222 0.92 -12.81 8.86
C THR A 222 1.80 -11.87 9.69
N SER A 223 1.31 -11.46 10.86
CA SER A 223 2.07 -10.59 11.77
C SER A 223 3.25 -11.31 12.40
N LEU A 224 3.12 -12.60 12.71
CA LEU A 224 4.23 -13.44 13.16
C LEU A 224 5.29 -13.61 12.06
N ILE A 225 4.89 -13.84 10.81
CA ILE A 225 5.83 -13.92 9.69
C ILE A 225 6.58 -12.59 9.51
N GLU A 226 5.87 -11.45 9.58
CA GLU A 226 6.49 -10.12 9.54
C GLU A 226 7.54 -9.95 10.64
N LEU A 227 7.23 -10.34 11.88
CA LEU A 227 8.19 -10.29 12.99
C LEU A 227 9.38 -11.21 12.77
N THR A 228 9.16 -12.45 12.32
CA THR A 228 10.24 -13.40 12.03
C THR A 228 11.17 -12.83 10.96
N VAL A 229 10.63 -12.27 9.88
CA VAL A 229 11.44 -11.59 8.85
C VAL A 229 12.18 -10.40 9.44
N GLY A 230 11.53 -9.59 10.29
CA GLY A 230 12.19 -8.51 11.01
C GLY A 230 13.39 -8.97 11.85
N ILE A 231 13.25 -10.06 12.60
CA ILE A 231 14.32 -10.66 13.41
C ILE A 231 15.45 -11.19 12.50
N LEU A 232 15.13 -11.83 11.39
CA LEU A 232 16.14 -12.28 10.42
C LEU A 232 16.96 -11.09 9.88
N PHE A 233 16.32 -9.94 9.62
CA PHE A 233 17.02 -8.73 9.21
C PHE A 233 17.84 -8.08 10.34
N VAL A 234 17.45 -8.26 11.60
CA VAL A 234 18.30 -7.88 12.75
C VAL A 234 19.58 -8.72 12.77
N LEU A 235 19.45 -10.04 12.62
CA LEU A 235 20.61 -10.94 12.52
C LEU A 235 21.50 -10.59 11.33
N GLN A 236 20.89 -10.27 10.18
CA GLN A 236 21.63 -9.85 8.99
C GLN A 236 22.35 -8.52 9.19
N THR A 237 21.73 -7.56 9.87
CA THR A 237 22.37 -6.27 10.18
C THR A 237 23.56 -6.47 11.11
N ALA A 238 23.41 -7.31 12.14
CA ALA A 238 24.50 -7.67 13.05
C ALA A 238 25.64 -8.40 12.33
N TYR A 239 25.29 -9.37 11.46
CA TYR A 239 26.26 -10.06 10.62
C TYR A 239 26.99 -9.08 9.70
N GLY A 240 26.27 -8.25 8.94
CA GLY A 240 26.82 -7.22 8.06
C GLY A 240 27.77 -6.25 8.78
N ALA A 241 27.45 -5.87 10.02
CA ALA A 241 28.34 -5.08 10.85
C ALA A 241 29.62 -5.85 11.24
N PHE A 242 29.49 -7.11 11.64
CA PHE A 242 30.61 -7.98 12.00
C PHE A 242 31.59 -8.19 10.84
N ILE A 243 31.09 -8.41 9.62
CA ILE A 243 31.92 -8.58 8.41
C ILE A 243 32.42 -7.24 7.83
N GLY A 244 32.10 -6.10 8.44
CA GLY A 244 32.60 -4.77 8.02
C GLY A 244 31.84 -4.10 6.88
N TYR A 245 30.65 -4.59 6.51
CA TYR A 245 29.83 -4.05 5.42
C TYR A 245 28.91 -2.91 5.90
N ILE A 246 29.53 -1.83 6.41
CA ILE A 246 28.85 -0.72 7.09
C ILE A 246 27.92 0.06 6.15
N GLY A 247 28.25 0.18 4.86
CA GLY A 247 27.46 0.94 3.89
C GLY A 247 26.02 0.44 3.71
N TRP A 248 25.75 -0.82 4.05
CA TRP A 248 24.43 -1.45 3.93
C TRP A 248 23.56 -1.30 5.17
N ILE A 249 24.16 -1.00 6.32
CA ILE A 249 23.47 -0.93 7.60
C ILE A 249 22.29 0.03 7.54
N PRO A 250 22.37 1.27 7.02
CA PRO A 250 21.23 2.18 6.98
C PRO A 250 20.01 1.60 6.24
N PHE A 251 20.24 0.87 5.15
CA PHE A 251 19.17 0.25 4.37
C PHE A 251 18.55 -0.94 5.11
N LEU A 252 19.38 -1.80 5.71
CA LEU A 252 18.91 -2.93 6.51
C LEU A 252 18.13 -2.47 7.76
N LEU A 253 18.57 -1.37 8.40
CA LEU A 253 17.87 -0.75 9.52
C LEU A 253 16.46 -0.29 9.13
N LEU A 254 16.28 0.27 7.93
CA LEU A 254 14.96 0.67 7.43
C LEU A 254 14.05 -0.55 7.20
N ILE A 255 14.58 -1.61 6.59
CA ILE A 255 13.83 -2.85 6.33
C ILE A 255 13.42 -3.54 7.63
N GLN A 256 14.36 -3.76 8.54
CA GLN A 256 14.07 -4.41 9.82
C GLN A 256 13.06 -3.59 10.63
N PHE A 257 13.21 -2.26 10.65
CA PHE A 257 12.27 -1.38 11.35
C PHE A 257 10.87 -1.51 10.75
N GLY A 258 10.76 -1.52 9.42
CA GLY A 258 9.49 -1.71 8.72
C GLY A 258 8.73 -2.97 9.13
N PHE A 259 9.41 -4.11 9.08
CA PHE A 259 8.82 -5.40 9.46
C PHE A 259 8.49 -5.50 10.95
N ILE A 260 9.42 -5.09 11.82
CA ILE A 260 9.20 -5.12 13.28
C ILE A 260 8.06 -4.19 13.67
N TYR A 261 8.06 -2.94 13.17
CA TYR A 261 7.03 -1.95 13.46
C TYR A 261 5.63 -2.44 13.03
N THR A 262 5.54 -2.96 11.80
CA THR A 262 4.26 -3.45 11.25
C THR A 262 3.77 -4.68 12.00
N GLY A 263 4.65 -5.64 12.28
CA GLY A 263 4.32 -6.88 13.00
C GLY A 263 3.93 -6.61 14.45
N LEU A 264 4.73 -5.82 15.19
CA LEU A 264 4.46 -5.48 16.59
C LEU A 264 3.14 -4.72 16.75
N LEU A 265 2.92 -3.67 15.95
CA LEU A 265 1.66 -2.92 16.02
C LEU A 265 0.46 -3.76 15.62
N SER A 266 0.61 -4.69 14.68
CA SER A 266 -0.47 -5.63 14.33
C SER A 266 -0.85 -6.51 15.52
N ILE A 267 0.12 -6.99 16.30
CA ILE A 267 -0.13 -7.79 17.51
C ILE A 267 -0.69 -6.94 18.64
N ILE A 268 -0.08 -5.79 18.94
CA ILE A 268 -0.50 -4.90 20.04
C ILE A 268 -1.92 -4.40 19.81
N HIS A 269 -2.22 -3.91 18.61
CA HIS A 269 -3.58 -3.46 18.30
C HIS A 269 -4.56 -4.63 18.14
N GLY A 270 -4.05 -5.84 17.86
CA GLY A 270 -4.82 -7.08 17.82
C GLY A 270 -5.18 -7.65 19.20
N SER A 271 -4.34 -7.44 20.22
CA SER A 271 -4.53 -7.99 21.58
C SER A 271 -5.40 -7.11 22.47
N GLN A 272 -5.52 -5.82 22.18
CA GLN A 272 -6.35 -4.86 22.93
C GLN A 272 -7.86 -4.94 22.59
N ARG A 273 -8.34 -6.12 22.19
CA ARG A 273 -9.76 -6.39 21.88
C ARG A 273 -10.59 -6.47 23.15
N GLN A 274 -11.19 -5.36 23.56
CA GLN A 274 -12.42 -5.48 24.34
C GLN A 274 -13.58 -5.68 23.38
N ALA A 275 -14.39 -6.72 23.61
CA ALA A 275 -15.66 -6.87 22.92
C ALA A 275 -16.47 -5.58 23.15
N ALA A 276 -16.75 -4.84 22.08
CA ALA A 276 -17.70 -3.75 22.17
C ALA A 276 -19.02 -4.35 22.66
N LYS A 277 -19.46 -3.99 23.87
CA LYS A 277 -20.87 -4.19 24.24
C LYS A 277 -21.66 -3.43 23.19
N VAL A 278 -22.46 -4.15 22.40
CA VAL A 278 -23.40 -3.57 21.45
C VAL A 278 -24.47 -2.84 22.27
N ASN A 279 -24.15 -1.63 22.72
CA ASN A 279 -25.18 -0.67 23.05
C ASN A 279 -25.63 -0.13 21.70
N SER A 280 -26.90 -0.36 21.39
CA SER A 280 -27.61 0.08 20.21
C SER A 280 -27.55 1.61 20.05
N PHE A 281 -26.42 2.12 19.56
CA PHE A 281 -26.34 3.47 19.04
C PHE A 281 -27.01 3.48 17.66
N ILE A 282 -28.34 3.55 17.67
CA ILE A 282 -29.08 4.15 16.56
C ILE A 282 -28.66 5.61 16.55
N SER A 283 -27.62 5.94 15.79
CA SER A 283 -27.35 7.33 15.42
C SER A 283 -28.56 7.81 14.63
N LYS A 284 -29.39 8.67 15.24
CA LYS A 284 -30.41 9.42 14.50
C LYS A 284 -29.71 10.12 13.32
N PRO A 285 -30.24 10.02 12.09
CA PRO A 285 -29.64 10.68 10.95
C PRO A 285 -29.56 12.19 11.21
N VAL A 286 -28.38 12.78 10.98
CA VAL A 286 -28.05 14.19 11.21
C VAL A 286 -28.73 15.14 10.19
N LEU A 287 -29.58 14.62 9.30
CA LEU A 287 -30.18 15.36 8.18
C LEU A 287 -31.68 15.69 8.40
N GLN A 288 -32.03 16.32 9.52
CA GLN A 288 -33.42 16.80 9.71
C GLN A 288 -33.56 18.20 10.33
N LYS A 289 -32.50 19.03 10.38
CA LYS A 289 -32.59 20.34 11.06
C LYS A 289 -32.54 21.61 10.21
N GLU A 290 -32.57 21.53 8.87
CA GLU A 290 -32.58 22.75 8.03
C GLU A 290 -33.50 22.66 6.80
N ILE A 291 -34.77 22.27 7.00
CA ILE A 291 -35.86 22.64 6.07
C ILE A 291 -37.05 23.13 6.90
N LYS A 292 -36.88 24.28 7.53
CA LYS A 292 -37.96 25.18 7.98
C LYS A 292 -37.34 26.56 8.06
N ASN A 293 -37.28 27.23 6.90
CA ASN A 293 -37.16 28.68 6.66
C ASN A 293 -36.47 28.92 5.31
N LEU A 294 -37.16 28.57 4.23
CA LEU A 294 -37.10 29.20 2.91
C LEU A 294 -38.50 29.10 2.31
#